data_AF-A0A5B9W6D5-F1
#
_entry.id   AF-A0A5B9W6D5-F1
#
_cell.length_a   1.000
_cell.length_b   1.000
_cell.length_c   1.000
_cell.angle_alpha   90.00
_cell.angle_beta   90.00
_cell.angle_gamma   90.00
#
_symmetry.space_group_name_H-M   'P 1'
#
loop_
_entity.id
_entity.type
_entity.pdbx_description
1 polymer ?
#
loop_
_entity_poly.entity_id
_entity_poly.type
_entity_poly.pdbx_seq_one_letter_code
_entity_poly.pdbx_strand_id
1 'polypeptide(L)'
;MARKKASPTSRHEAAEAPPLEDASGKTITKAEAVRQALSAGMDAPGDIADFLKSQFGLEMSKPMVSAYKSLAKKKAEATMVKLPRGRKPRAAVEGYLAPPRIEAKGDRDLLNALEAMKPLVATLGVEKVKRLAELLG
;
A
#
# COMPACT_ATOMS: atom_id res chain seq x y z
N MET A 1 29.60 -29.66 29.30
CA MET A 1 29.21 -28.89 28.10
C MET A 1 27.68 -28.90 27.98
N ALA A 2 27.03 -27.78 28.29
CA ALA A 2 25.58 -27.67 28.33
C ALA A 2 25.03 -27.21 26.97
N ARG A 3 24.23 -28.06 26.30
CA ARG A 3 23.47 -27.67 25.11
C ARG A 3 22.19 -26.98 25.56
N LYS A 4 22.16 -25.65 25.44
CA LYS A 4 20.99 -24.80 25.72
C LYS A 4 19.89 -25.13 24.72
N LYS A 5 18.75 -25.61 25.23
CA LYS A 5 17.54 -25.97 24.48
C LYS A 5 16.99 -24.76 23.72
N ALA A 6 16.71 -24.94 22.43
CA ALA A 6 15.96 -23.99 21.63
C ALA A 6 14.49 -24.04 22.05
N SER A 7 13.99 -22.95 22.62
CA SER A 7 12.55 -22.73 22.82
C SER A 7 11.91 -22.26 21.51
N PRO A 8 10.68 -22.70 21.21
CA PRO A 8 10.02 -22.53 19.91
C PRO A 8 9.66 -21.06 19.69
N THR A 9 10.08 -20.51 18.55
CA THR A 9 9.58 -19.23 18.05
C THR A 9 8.08 -19.34 17.87
N SER A 10 7.36 -18.68 18.77
CA SER A 10 5.93 -18.42 18.69
C SER A 10 5.62 -17.86 17.31
N ARG A 11 4.91 -18.69 16.56
CA ARG A 11 4.04 -18.28 15.45
C ARG A 11 3.09 -17.24 16.02
N HIS A 12 3.44 -15.96 15.89
CA HIS A 12 2.48 -14.88 16.08
C HIS A 12 1.49 -14.96 14.91
N GLU A 13 0.53 -15.85 15.10
CA GLU A 13 -0.90 -15.57 14.98
C GLU A 13 -1.15 -14.16 14.45
N ALA A 14 -1.47 -14.12 13.17
CA ALA A 14 -2.12 -13.00 12.52
C ALA A 14 -3.48 -12.81 13.22
N ALA A 15 -3.45 -12.16 14.37
CA ALA A 15 -4.64 -11.63 15.01
C ALA A 15 -5.10 -10.47 14.12
N GLU A 16 -6.04 -10.81 13.26
CA GLU A 16 -6.99 -9.91 12.61
C GLU A 16 -7.60 -9.02 13.70
N ALA A 17 -6.99 -7.85 13.89
CA ALA A 17 -7.55 -6.81 14.74
C ALA A 17 -8.74 -6.21 14.00
N PRO A 18 -9.87 -5.97 14.68
CA PRO A 18 -11.06 -5.43 14.03
C PRO A 18 -10.71 -4.09 13.37
N PRO A 19 -11.32 -3.77 12.21
CA PRO A 19 -11.20 -2.46 11.61
C PRO A 19 -11.75 -1.45 12.62
N LEU A 20 -10.89 -0.62 13.19
CA LEU A 20 -11.34 0.51 13.99
C LEU A 20 -11.61 1.64 13.01
N GLU A 21 -12.85 2.11 13.00
CA GLU A 21 -13.33 3.16 12.13
C GLU A 21 -12.78 4.51 12.60
N ASP A 22 -12.16 5.25 11.68
CA ASP A 22 -11.75 6.63 11.92
C ASP A 22 -12.95 7.58 11.99
N ALA A 23 -12.71 8.77 12.56
CA ALA A 23 -13.62 9.93 12.50
C ALA A 23 -13.96 10.39 11.07
N SER A 24 -13.35 9.77 10.05
CA SER A 24 -13.63 9.96 8.61
C SER A 24 -14.29 8.75 7.93
N GLY A 25 -14.69 7.72 8.67
CA GLY A 25 -15.39 6.53 8.16
C GLY A 25 -14.54 5.62 7.25
N LYS A 26 -13.22 5.75 7.28
CA LYS A 26 -12.29 4.87 6.54
C LYS A 26 -11.64 3.91 7.52
N THR A 27 -11.62 2.62 7.16
CA THR A 27 -10.95 1.58 7.95
C THR A 27 -9.45 1.60 7.65
N ILE A 28 -8.70 2.38 8.42
CA ILE A 28 -7.25 2.52 8.22
C ILE A 28 -6.51 1.37 8.90
N THR A 29 -5.58 0.75 8.16
CA THR A 29 -4.72 -0.30 8.72
C THR A 29 -3.64 0.30 9.62
N LYS A 30 -3.18 -0.44 10.64
CA LYS A 30 -2.08 -0.01 11.54
C LYS A 30 -0.83 0.47 10.78
N ALA A 31 -0.49 -0.20 9.69
CA ALA A 31 0.66 0.15 8.85
C ALA A 31 0.46 1.46 8.08
N GLU A 32 -0.78 1.80 7.75
CA GLU A 32 -1.15 3.02 7.05
C GLU A 32 -1.23 4.20 8.01
N ALA A 33 -1.79 3.99 9.20
CA ALA A 33 -1.79 4.98 10.26
C ALA A 33 -0.36 5.41 10.64
N VAL A 34 0.59 4.47 10.73
CA VAL A 34 2.03 4.80 10.96
C VAL A 34 2.63 5.58 9.79
N ARG A 35 2.25 5.27 8.55
CA ARG A 35 2.71 6.05 7.38
C ARG A 35 2.17 7.47 7.42
N GLN A 36 0.91 7.65 7.82
CA GLN A 36 0.30 8.96 7.95
C GLN A 36 0.93 9.78 9.08
N ALA A 37 1.29 9.15 10.19
CA ALA A 37 2.07 9.78 11.26
C ALA A 37 3.44 10.27 10.77
N LEU A 38 4.15 9.44 9.97
CA LEU A 38 5.42 9.84 9.35
C LEU A 38 5.23 10.99 8.35
N SER A 39 4.16 10.99 7.56
CA SER A 39 3.81 12.09 6.65
C SER A 39 3.45 13.38 7.39
N ALA A 40 2.91 13.28 8.61
CA ALA A 40 2.66 14.42 9.49
C ALA A 40 3.94 14.97 10.16
N GLY A 41 5.11 14.38 9.87
CA GLY A 41 6.41 14.84 10.37
C GLY A 41 6.84 14.23 11.70
N MET A 42 6.12 13.22 12.21
CA MET A 42 6.47 12.58 13.48
C MET A 42 7.47 11.46 13.24
N ASP A 43 8.67 11.58 13.80
CA ASP A 43 9.71 10.56 13.67
C ASP A 43 9.95 9.78 14.99
N ALA A 44 9.64 10.36 16.15
CA ALA A 44 9.85 9.66 17.42
C ALA A 44 8.78 8.56 17.65
N PRO A 45 9.17 7.36 18.11
CA PRO A 45 8.20 6.28 18.36
C PRO A 45 7.16 6.60 19.44
N GLY A 46 7.46 7.53 20.36
CA GLY A 46 6.51 8.02 21.36
C GLY A 46 5.43 8.88 20.71
N ASP A 47 5.85 9.94 20.02
CA ASP A 47 4.96 10.88 19.34
C ASP A 47 4.04 10.19 18.32
N ILE A 48 4.57 9.20 17.59
CA ILE A 48 3.76 8.39 16.67
C ILE A 48 2.68 7.61 17.44
N ALA A 49 3.00 7.01 18.59
CA ALA A 49 2.02 6.27 19.38
C ALA A 49 0.91 7.20 19.94
N ASP A 50 1.29 8.39 20.41
CA ASP A 50 0.34 9.38 20.91
C ASP A 50 -0.56 9.92 19.78
N PHE A 51 0.01 10.15 18.59
CA PHE A 51 -0.75 10.53 17.42
C PHE A 51 -1.72 9.45 16.96
N LEU A 52 -1.27 8.20 16.92
CA LEU A 52 -2.11 7.06 16.55
C LEU A 52 -3.31 6.91 17.49
N LYS A 53 -3.08 7.12 18.78
CA LYS A 53 -4.13 7.11 19.79
C LYS A 53 -5.09 8.29 19.64
N SER A 54 -4.57 9.49 19.39
CA SER A 54 -5.39 10.70 19.29
C SER A 54 -6.23 10.78 18.01
N GLN A 55 -5.68 10.32 16.88
CA GLN A 55 -6.33 10.45 15.57
C GLN A 55 -7.16 9.22 15.21
N PHE A 56 -6.63 8.01 15.47
CA PHE A 56 -7.21 6.76 14.99
C PHE A 56 -7.74 5.87 16.12
N GLY A 57 -7.61 6.30 17.39
CA GLY A 57 -7.93 5.45 18.54
C GLY A 57 -7.07 4.19 18.64
N LEU A 58 -5.93 4.15 17.93
CA LEU A 58 -5.08 2.97 17.83
C LEU A 58 -3.98 3.01 18.90
N GLU A 59 -4.09 2.12 19.89
CA GLU A 59 -3.01 1.93 20.85
C GLU A 59 -1.96 0.96 20.29
N MET A 60 -0.73 1.45 20.14
CA MET A 60 0.41 0.68 19.69
C MET A 60 1.59 0.84 20.64
N SER A 61 2.28 -0.28 20.94
CA SER A 61 3.49 -0.23 21.74
C SER A 61 4.67 0.36 20.95
N LYS A 62 5.57 1.07 21.62
CA LYS A 62 6.82 1.62 21.04
C LYS A 62 7.61 0.62 20.18
N PRO A 63 7.84 -0.65 20.59
CA PRO A 63 8.54 -1.62 19.75
C PRO A 63 7.76 -1.96 18.47
N MET A 64 6.43 -2.01 18.54
CA MET A 64 5.58 -2.26 17.37
C MET A 64 5.64 -1.08 16.38
N VAL A 65 5.55 0.16 16.87
CA VAL A 65 5.71 1.38 16.06
C VAL A 65 7.08 1.40 15.37
N SER A 66 8.15 1.05 16.07
CA SER A 66 9.49 0.97 15.48
C SER A 66 9.56 -0.04 14.33
N ALA A 67 8.95 -1.21 14.48
CA ALA A 67 8.91 -2.22 13.43
C ALA A 67 8.14 -1.73 12.19
N TYR A 68 6.96 -1.13 12.39
CA TYR A 68 6.17 -0.55 11.29
C TYR A 68 6.87 0.63 10.62
N LYS A 69 7.57 1.49 11.39
CA LYS A 69 8.38 2.59 10.86
C LYS A 69 9.50 2.07 9.96
N SER A 70 10.24 1.04 10.39
CA SER A 70 11.28 0.42 9.56
C SER A 70 10.71 -0.22 8.29
N LEU A 71 9.53 -0.84 8.37
CA LEU A 71 8.84 -1.39 7.20
C LEU A 71 8.35 -0.29 6.24
N ALA A 72 7.86 0.83 6.77
CA ALA A 72 7.43 1.98 5.98
C ALA A 72 8.62 2.60 5.21
N LYS A 73 9.77 2.78 5.88
CA LYS A 73 11.01 3.27 5.23
C LYS A 73 11.47 2.33 4.11
N LYS A 74 11.52 1.03 4.37
CA LYS A 74 11.85 0.02 3.34
C LYS A 74 10.88 0.01 2.16
N LYS A 75 9.58 0.21 2.42
CA LYS A 75 8.58 0.32 1.34
C LYS A 75 8.75 1.59 0.53
N ALA A 76 9.05 2.73 1.16
CA ALA A 76 9.34 3.98 0.46
C ALA A 76 10.55 3.83 -0.48
N GLU A 77 11.61 3.17 -0.01
CA GLU A 77 12.79 2.84 -0.82
C GLU A 77 12.46 1.84 -1.95
N ALA A 78 11.64 0.82 -1.66
CA ALA A 78 11.21 -0.17 -2.66
C ALA A 78 10.24 0.41 -3.72
N THR A 79 9.47 1.45 -3.41
CA THR A 79 8.65 2.16 -4.41
C THR A 79 9.48 3.00 -5.36
N MET A 80 10.69 3.43 -4.98
CA MET A 80 11.63 4.09 -5.89
C MET A 80 12.41 3.09 -6.75
N VAL A 81 12.61 1.86 -6.27
CA VAL A 81 13.25 0.78 -7.03
C VAL A 81 12.20 -0.26 -7.42
N LYS A 82 11.42 0.04 -8.47
CA LYS A 82 10.63 -0.96 -9.20
C LYS A 82 11.56 -1.96 -9.90
N LEU A 83 12.23 -2.81 -9.12
CA LEU A 83 12.68 -4.12 -9.60
C LEU A 83 12.07 -5.18 -8.68
N PRO A 84 11.33 -6.17 -9.22
CA PRO A 84 10.80 -7.26 -8.42
C PRO A 84 11.98 -7.98 -7.76
N ARG A 85 11.94 -8.02 -6.43
CA ARG A 85 12.95 -8.67 -5.60
C ARG A 85 12.90 -10.19 -5.80
N GLY A 86 13.64 -10.64 -6.82
CA GLY A 86 14.32 -11.93 -6.89
C GLY A 86 13.52 -13.17 -6.51
N ARG A 87 12.53 -13.54 -7.33
CA ARG A 87 12.32 -14.97 -7.58
C ARG A 87 13.37 -15.35 -8.62
N LYS A 88 14.37 -16.16 -8.26
CA LYS A 88 15.39 -16.64 -9.22
C LYS A 88 14.66 -17.25 -10.42
N PRO A 89 14.82 -16.75 -11.66
CA PRO A 89 14.29 -17.43 -12.82
C PRO A 89 15.03 -18.76 -12.95
N ARG A 90 14.28 -19.86 -13.03
CA ARG A 90 14.84 -21.11 -13.58
C ARG A 90 15.28 -20.75 -15.00
N ALA A 91 16.53 -21.05 -15.33
CA ALA A 91 17.17 -20.74 -16.60
C ALA A 91 16.21 -20.98 -17.76
N ALA A 92 15.85 -19.91 -18.48
CA ALA A 92 15.11 -20.01 -19.72
C ALA A 92 16.07 -20.54 -20.78
N VAL A 93 15.65 -21.62 -21.42
CA VAL A 93 16.30 -22.22 -22.59
C VAL A 93 16.42 -21.16 -23.69
N GLU A 94 17.64 -21.05 -24.21
CA GLU A 94 18.08 -20.16 -25.29
C GLU A 94 17.22 -20.40 -26.54
N GLY A 95 16.49 -19.38 -27.03
CA GLY A 95 15.92 -19.44 -28.39
C GLY A 95 14.56 -18.81 -28.65
N TYR A 96 13.80 -18.33 -27.67
CA TYR A 96 12.53 -17.65 -27.96
C TYR A 96 12.57 -16.18 -27.55
N LEU A 97 12.78 -15.31 -28.54
CA LEU A 97 12.32 -13.91 -28.51
C LEU A 97 10.80 -13.93 -28.46
N ALA A 98 10.24 -14.07 -27.27
CA ALA A 98 8.82 -13.85 -27.05
C ALA A 98 8.53 -12.37 -27.29
N PRO A 99 7.61 -12.01 -28.21
CA PRO A 99 7.18 -10.62 -28.37
C PRO A 99 6.67 -10.06 -27.04
N PRO A 100 6.84 -8.75 -26.78
CA PRO A 100 6.37 -8.13 -25.55
C PRO A 100 4.88 -8.42 -25.40
N ARG A 101 4.51 -9.11 -24.31
CA ARG A 101 3.10 -9.27 -23.95
C ARG A 101 2.59 -7.89 -23.59
N ILE A 102 1.79 -7.32 -24.49
CA ILE A 102 0.94 -6.17 -24.17
C ILE A 102 -0.11 -6.73 -23.23
N GLU A 103 0.15 -6.66 -21.92
CA GLU A 103 -0.87 -6.94 -20.92
C GLU A 103 -1.97 -5.91 -21.12
N ALA A 104 -3.14 -6.36 -21.58
CA ALA A 104 -4.33 -5.53 -21.56
C ALA A 104 -4.50 -5.05 -20.12
N LYS A 105 -4.33 -3.74 -19.91
CA LYS A 105 -4.68 -3.06 -18.66
C LYS A 105 -6.13 -3.45 -18.34
N GLY A 106 -6.27 -4.40 -17.43
CA GLY A 106 -7.54 -5.07 -17.18
C GLY A 106 -8.62 -4.11 -16.74
N ASP A 107 -9.86 -4.60 -16.68
CA ASP A 107 -11.10 -3.84 -16.44
C ASP A 107 -11.06 -2.88 -15.23
N ARG A 108 -10.14 -3.10 -14.29
CA ARG A 108 -9.88 -2.18 -13.16
C ARG A 108 -9.35 -0.82 -13.61
N ASP A 109 -8.50 -0.76 -14.62
CA ASP A 109 -8.00 0.50 -15.16
C ASP A 109 -9.11 1.22 -15.95
N LEU A 110 -10.02 0.48 -16.60
CA LEU A 110 -11.21 1.05 -17.25
C LEU A 110 -12.18 1.64 -16.23
N LEU A 111 -12.47 0.94 -15.13
CA LEU A 111 -13.32 1.45 -14.06
C LEU A 111 -12.71 2.70 -13.41
N ASN A 112 -11.42 2.67 -13.10
CA ASN A 112 -10.71 3.84 -12.56
C ASN A 112 -10.73 5.01 -13.55
N ALA A 113 -10.60 4.75 -14.85
CA ALA A 113 -10.70 5.78 -15.88
C ALA A 113 -12.12 6.38 -15.95
N LEU A 114 -13.17 5.56 -15.86
CA LEU A 114 -14.56 6.03 -15.80
C LEU A 114 -14.83 6.86 -14.54
N GLU A 115 -14.23 6.53 -13.41
CA GLU A 115 -14.32 7.36 -12.20
C GLU A 115 -13.62 8.70 -12.35
N ALA A 116 -12.46 8.73 -13.01
CA ALA A 116 -11.74 9.95 -13.32
C ALA A 116 -12.51 10.87 -14.30
N MET A 117 -13.48 10.35 -15.07
CA MET A 117 -14.35 11.15 -15.93
C MET A 117 -15.47 11.88 -15.18
N LYS A 118 -15.85 11.43 -13.97
CA LYS A 118 -16.92 12.05 -13.16
C LYS A 118 -16.76 13.57 -12.95
N PRO A 119 -15.58 14.10 -12.54
CA PRO A 119 -15.41 15.55 -12.39
C PRO A 119 -15.48 16.32 -13.72
N LEU A 120 -15.07 15.71 -14.84
CA LEU A 120 -15.15 16.33 -16.17
C LEU A 120 -16.60 16.47 -16.63
N VAL A 121 -17.41 15.44 -16.38
CA VAL A 121 -18.85 15.47 -16.64
C VAL A 121 -19.56 16.50 -15.75
N ALA A 122 -19.17 16.60 -14.47
CA ALA A 122 -19.74 17.58 -13.55
C ALA A 122 -19.43 19.03 -13.95
N THR A 123 -18.27 19.31 -14.54
CA THR A 123 -17.83 20.65 -14.91
C THR A 123 -18.26 21.07 -16.33
N LEU A 124 -18.19 20.15 -17.29
CA LEU A 124 -18.44 20.45 -18.71
C LEU A 124 -19.83 20.03 -19.16
N GLY A 125 -20.47 19.11 -18.42
CA GLY A 125 -21.71 18.46 -18.82
C GLY A 125 -21.46 17.31 -19.79
N VAL A 126 -22.40 16.36 -19.82
CA VAL A 126 -22.30 15.13 -20.63
C VAL A 126 -22.10 15.44 -22.12
N GLU A 127 -22.80 16.45 -22.64
CA GLU A 127 -22.76 16.79 -24.07
C GLU A 127 -21.39 17.28 -24.55
N LYS A 128 -20.65 18.03 -23.72
CA LYS A 128 -19.30 18.46 -24.09
C LYS A 128 -18.29 17.31 -24.03
N VAL A 129 -18.47 16.38 -23.09
CA VAL A 129 -17.61 15.20 -22.98
C VAL A 129 -17.82 14.25 -24.17
N LYS A 130 -19.06 14.09 -24.65
CA LYS A 130 -19.35 13.36 -25.90
C LYS A 130 -18.64 13.98 -27.10
N ARG A 131 -18.73 15.30 -27.26
CA ARG A 131 -18.03 16.02 -28.34
C ARG A 131 -16.50 15.85 -28.28
N LEU A 132 -15.93 15.84 -27.08
CA LEU A 132 -14.50 15.56 -26.91
C LEU A 132 -14.15 14.13 -27.32
N ALA A 133 -14.98 13.15 -26.98
CA ALA A 133 -14.79 11.77 -27.39
C ALA A 133 -14.88 11.60 -28.91
N GLU A 134 -15.83 12.28 -29.57
CA GLU A 134 -15.96 12.29 -31.03
C GLU A 134 -14.77 12.95 -31.76
N LEU A 135 -14.08 13.90 -31.12
CA LEU A 135 -12.90 14.55 -31.70
C LEU A 135 -11.60 13.75 -31.48
N LEU A 136 -11.56 12.92 -30.44
CA LEU A 136 -10.37 12.15 -30.04
C LEU A 136 -10.38 10.70 -30.56
N GLY A 137 -11.56 10.19 -30.96
CA GLY A 137 -11.74 8.88 -31.59
C GLY A 137 -11.68 8.95 -33.11
#